data_AF-E0WTP7-F1
#
_entry.id   AF-E0WTP7-F1
#
_cell.length_a   1.000
_cell.length_b   1.000
_cell.length_c   1.000
_cell.angle_alpha   90.00
_cell.angle_beta   90.00
_cell.angle_gamma   90.00
#
_symmetry.space_group_name_H-M   'P 1'
#
loop_
_entity.id
_entity.type
_entity.pdbx_description
1 polymer ?
#
loop_
_entity_poly.entity_id
_entity_poly.type
_entity_poly.pdbx_seq_one_letter_code
_entity_poly.pdbx_strand_id
1 'polypeptide(L)'
;ECLLIQTINKPLPFRSTGWQRWDKNVPETALYVTDQWQAIIIAIKNAYLYGKKIVIIDDFQYVMANEFMRRSHEKSFDKFTEIGHHAWSIIDNAIRETPTDLRIYFLSHTEETALGKTKIKTIGKMLDEKITLEGLFTLVLRTVVQDGTYWFTTQNSGADTVKSPINMFDSHEIDNDLAKVDATTRTKTGYSANRQKYLAELICQRLTGQREDLFITADMRRGTELEAVASQVYVFNEFTSNVTEVGLIDHLRIKGFAASPDGLVND
;
A
#
# COMPACT_ATOMS: atom_id res chain seq x y z
N GLU A 1 21.03 -5.83 -8.63
CA GLU A 1 19.87 -4.99 -8.25
C GLU A 1 18.83 -5.70 -7.37
N CYS A 2 18.54 -6.98 -7.55
CA CYS A 2 17.55 -7.71 -6.75
C CYS A 2 18.20 -8.65 -5.71
N LEU A 3 17.55 -8.83 -4.56
CA LEU A 3 17.78 -9.92 -3.60
C LEU A 3 16.50 -10.76 -3.52
N LEU A 4 16.60 -12.07 -3.76
CA LEU A 4 15.52 -13.04 -3.60
C LEU A 4 15.77 -13.85 -2.34
N ILE A 5 14.84 -13.72 -1.40
CA ILE A 5 14.77 -14.49 -0.17
C ILE A 5 13.78 -15.63 -0.40
N GLN A 6 14.27 -16.86 -0.43
CA GLN A 6 13.45 -18.06 -0.56
C GLN A 6 13.24 -18.69 0.82
N THR A 7 11.99 -18.76 1.27
CA THR A 7 11.66 -19.47 2.53
C THR A 7 11.82 -20.99 2.39
N ILE A 8 11.74 -21.51 1.17
CA ILE A 8 12.00 -22.90 0.83
C ILE A 8 12.96 -22.95 -0.36
N ASN A 9 13.94 -23.84 -0.30
CA ASN A 9 14.89 -24.08 -1.39
C ASN A 9 14.25 -24.81 -2.59
N LYS A 10 13.28 -24.18 -3.26
CA LYS A 10 12.64 -24.69 -4.47
C LYS A 10 13.44 -24.26 -5.70
N PRO A 11 13.55 -25.12 -6.74
CA PRO A 11 14.08 -24.70 -8.03
C PRO A 11 13.29 -23.52 -8.59
N LEU A 12 13.98 -22.54 -9.15
CA LEU A 12 13.33 -21.41 -9.80
C LEU A 12 12.62 -21.88 -11.08
N PRO A 13 11.39 -21.41 -11.35
CA PRO A 13 10.61 -21.86 -12.51
C PRO A 13 11.08 -21.25 -13.85
N PHE A 14 12.29 -20.70 -13.89
CA PHE A 14 12.89 -20.04 -15.04
C PHE A 14 14.41 -20.27 -15.05
N ARG A 15 15.07 -19.93 -16.16
CA ARG A 15 16.53 -20.08 -16.30
C ARG A 15 17.25 -19.25 -15.24
N SER A 16 17.98 -19.93 -14.36
CA SER A 16 18.53 -19.35 -13.12
C SER A 16 20.06 -19.24 -13.08
N THR A 17 20.74 -19.28 -14.23
CA THR A 17 22.22 -19.26 -14.29
C THR A 17 22.87 -18.07 -13.58
N GLY A 18 22.20 -16.92 -13.52
CA GLY A 18 22.64 -15.73 -12.77
C GLY A 18 22.20 -15.68 -11.30
N TRP A 19 21.35 -16.60 -10.84
CA TRP A 19 20.81 -16.61 -9.47
C TRP A 19 21.69 -17.45 -8.55
N GLN A 20 22.84 -16.87 -8.21
CA GLN A 20 23.81 -17.48 -7.31
C GLN A 20 23.47 -17.20 -5.84
N ARG A 21 23.93 -18.11 -4.96
CA ARG A 21 23.77 -18.00 -3.50
C ARG A 21 24.37 -16.70 -2.99
N TRP A 22 23.63 -16.01 -2.14
CA TRP A 22 24.03 -14.75 -1.53
C TRP A 22 25.37 -14.88 -0.79
N ASP A 23 26.30 -14.00 -1.16
CA ASP A 23 27.60 -13.81 -0.53
C ASP A 23 27.88 -12.31 -0.39
N LYS A 24 28.17 -11.86 0.83
CA LYS A 24 28.49 -10.45 1.13
C LYS A 24 29.74 -9.95 0.40
N ASN A 25 30.67 -10.83 0.06
CA ASN A 25 31.90 -10.48 -0.65
C ASN A 25 31.69 -10.41 -2.17
N VAL A 26 30.55 -10.90 -2.66
CA VAL A 26 30.16 -10.89 -4.08
C VAL A 26 28.73 -10.34 -4.18
N PRO A 27 28.53 -9.02 -4.04
CA PRO A 27 27.20 -8.39 -3.97
C PRO A 27 26.33 -8.60 -5.21
N GLU A 28 26.88 -9.12 -6.30
CA GLU A 28 26.16 -9.52 -7.52
C GLU A 28 25.27 -10.75 -7.28
N THR A 29 25.68 -11.65 -6.38
CA THR A 29 24.87 -12.80 -5.97
C THR A 29 23.57 -12.34 -5.31
N ALA A 30 22.51 -13.14 -5.37
CA ALA A 30 21.16 -12.63 -5.10
C ALA A 30 20.19 -13.64 -4.49
N LEU A 31 20.59 -14.90 -4.27
CA LEU A 31 19.69 -15.94 -3.76
C LEU A 31 19.99 -16.29 -2.30
N TYR A 32 19.13 -15.86 -1.38
CA TYR A 32 19.27 -16.15 0.04
C TYR A 32 18.14 -17.10 0.50
N VAL A 33 18.48 -18.33 0.91
CA VAL A 33 17.47 -19.28 1.40
C VAL A 33 17.45 -19.24 2.92
N THR A 34 16.33 -18.82 3.48
CA THR A 34 16.07 -18.86 4.92
C THR A 34 14.58 -18.66 5.19
N ASP A 35 14.07 -19.33 6.21
CA ASP A 35 12.76 -19.08 6.79
C ASP A 35 12.84 -18.52 8.22
N GLN A 36 14.06 -18.20 8.68
CA GLN A 36 14.31 -17.64 10.01
C GLN A 36 14.02 -16.14 9.98
N TRP A 37 13.01 -15.71 10.74
CA TRP A 37 12.50 -14.34 10.69
C TRP A 37 13.56 -13.29 11.00
N GLN A 38 14.47 -13.54 11.96
CA GLN A 38 15.57 -12.62 12.28
C GLN A 38 16.52 -12.46 11.09
N ALA A 39 16.85 -13.57 10.41
CA ALA A 39 17.72 -13.54 9.24
C ALA A 39 17.08 -12.79 8.07
N ILE A 40 15.76 -12.94 7.88
CA ILE A 40 15.00 -12.18 6.88
C ILE A 40 15.05 -10.69 7.19
N ILE A 41 14.80 -10.28 8.44
CA ILE A 41 14.90 -8.87 8.86
C ILE A 41 16.29 -8.30 8.58
N ILE A 42 17.34 -9.02 8.98
CA ILE A 42 18.74 -8.61 8.76
C ILE A 42 19.04 -8.48 7.26
N ALA A 43 18.57 -9.43 6.44
CA ALA A 43 18.76 -9.40 5.00
C ALA A 43 18.06 -8.19 4.37
N ILE A 44 16.81 -7.91 4.74
CA ILE A 44 16.04 -6.75 4.26
C ILE A 44 16.76 -5.44 4.62
N LYS A 45 17.13 -5.25 5.90
CA LYS A 45 17.81 -4.03 6.37
C LYS A 45 19.12 -3.75 5.65
N ASN A 46 19.90 -4.80 5.38
CA ASN A 46 21.22 -4.66 4.76
C ASN A 46 21.19 -4.69 3.23
N ALA A 47 20.10 -5.09 2.59
CA ALA A 47 20.02 -5.25 1.14
C ALA A 47 20.50 -4.00 0.39
N TYR A 48 20.07 -2.82 0.86
CA TYR A 48 20.45 -1.54 0.26
C TYR A 48 21.95 -1.25 0.32
N LEU A 49 22.61 -1.61 1.43
CA LEU A 49 24.06 -1.42 1.61
C LEU A 49 24.87 -2.22 0.58
N TYR A 50 24.32 -3.33 0.09
CA TYR A 50 24.91 -4.16 -0.94
C TYR A 50 24.42 -3.82 -2.36
N GLY A 51 23.88 -2.61 -2.56
CA GLY A 51 23.44 -2.14 -3.88
C GLY A 51 22.16 -2.82 -4.39
N LYS A 52 21.37 -3.45 -3.52
CA LYS A 52 20.07 -4.01 -3.88
C LYS A 52 19.01 -2.92 -3.77
N LYS A 53 18.17 -2.80 -4.81
CA LYS A 53 17.04 -1.87 -4.88
C LYS A 53 15.69 -2.58 -4.80
N ILE A 54 15.71 -3.91 -4.90
CA ILE A 54 14.54 -4.78 -4.82
C ILE A 54 14.85 -5.95 -3.88
N VAL A 55 13.95 -6.23 -2.96
CA VAL A 55 13.94 -7.47 -2.17
C VAL A 55 12.64 -8.21 -2.45
N ILE A 56 12.73 -9.49 -2.78
CA ILE A 56 11.58 -10.38 -2.97
C ILE A 56 11.64 -11.43 -1.88
N ILE A 57 10.58 -11.56 -1.09
CA ILE A 57 10.38 -12.67 -0.16
C ILE A 57 9.41 -13.63 -0.83
N ASP A 58 9.95 -14.74 -1.30
CA ASP A 58 9.19 -15.78 -1.99
C ASP A 58 8.58 -16.75 -0.98
N ASP A 59 7.33 -17.11 -1.21
CA ASP A 59 6.61 -18.10 -0.41
C ASP A 59 6.52 -17.72 1.10
N PHE A 60 6.18 -16.47 1.40
CA PHE A 60 6.22 -15.87 2.75
C PHE A 60 5.43 -16.64 3.80
N GLN A 61 4.29 -17.25 3.45
CA GLN A 61 3.50 -18.07 4.37
C GLN A 61 4.32 -19.20 5.04
N TYR A 62 5.39 -19.66 4.40
CA TYR A 62 6.23 -20.72 4.95
C TYR A 62 7.16 -20.26 6.07
N VAL A 63 7.38 -18.95 6.28
CA VAL A 63 7.98 -18.46 7.53
C VAL A 63 7.18 -18.97 8.72
N MET A 64 5.86 -18.78 8.66
CA MET A 64 4.93 -19.22 9.72
C MET A 64 4.78 -20.74 9.73
N ALA A 65 4.54 -21.35 8.57
CA ALA A 65 4.24 -22.77 8.49
C ALA A 65 5.44 -23.64 8.91
N ASN A 66 6.66 -23.30 8.49
CA ASN A 66 7.83 -24.09 8.86
C ASN A 66 8.17 -23.92 10.35
N GLU A 67 8.00 -22.71 10.92
CA GLU A 67 8.17 -22.51 12.36
C GLU A 67 7.15 -23.33 13.15
N PHE A 68 5.89 -23.32 12.73
CA PHE A 68 4.85 -24.18 13.32
C PHE A 68 5.23 -25.65 13.29
N MET A 69 5.73 -26.16 12.15
CA MET A 69 6.10 -27.57 12.00
C MET A 69 7.28 -27.96 12.87
N ARG A 70 8.32 -27.11 12.97
CA ARG A 70 9.45 -27.31 13.91
C ARG A 70 8.97 -27.42 15.36
N ARG A 71 7.94 -26.63 15.71
CA ARG A 71 7.36 -26.53 17.05
C ARG A 71 6.05 -27.33 17.18
N SER A 72 5.86 -28.36 16.35
CA SER A 72 4.59 -29.09 16.27
C SER A 72 4.20 -29.81 17.58
N HIS A 73 5.19 -30.20 18.38
CA HIS A 73 4.97 -30.87 19.67
C HIS A 73 4.52 -29.92 20.80
N GLU A 74 4.73 -28.61 20.66
CA GLU A 74 4.29 -27.61 21.64
C GLU A 74 2.77 -27.41 21.58
N LYS A 75 2.07 -27.54 22.71
CA LYS A 75 0.59 -27.50 22.77
C LYS A 75 0.03 -26.14 23.23
N SER A 76 0.87 -25.14 23.53
CA SER A 76 0.41 -23.83 24.03
C SER A 76 -0.22 -22.98 22.93
N PHE A 77 -1.22 -22.17 23.28
CA PHE A 77 -1.76 -21.12 22.43
C PHE A 77 -0.73 -20.01 22.17
N ASP A 78 0.20 -19.76 23.10
CA ASP A 78 1.25 -18.73 22.97
C ASP A 78 2.13 -18.97 21.75
N LYS A 79 2.31 -20.24 21.35
CA LYS A 79 3.02 -20.61 20.12
C LYS A 79 2.49 -19.89 18.89
N PHE A 80 1.17 -19.85 18.71
CA PHE A 80 0.56 -19.21 17.54
C PHE A 80 0.71 -17.69 17.61
N THR A 81 0.67 -17.13 18.82
CA THR A 81 0.93 -15.71 19.06
C THR A 81 2.36 -15.34 18.68
N GLU A 82 3.34 -16.13 19.09
CA GLU A 82 4.76 -15.92 18.75
C GLU A 82 5.03 -16.05 17.25
N ILE A 83 4.52 -17.12 16.61
CA ILE A 83 4.65 -17.30 15.16
C ILE A 83 4.05 -16.12 14.40
N GLY A 84 2.87 -15.67 14.85
CA GLY A 84 2.23 -14.49 14.29
C GLY A 84 3.06 -13.22 14.48
N HIS A 85 3.62 -13.02 15.68
CA HIS A 85 4.50 -11.91 15.99
C HIS A 85 5.77 -11.90 15.13
N HIS A 86 6.38 -13.05 14.87
CA HIS A 86 7.57 -13.16 14.02
C HIS A 86 7.28 -12.74 12.56
N ALA A 87 6.18 -13.22 11.98
CA ALA A 87 5.77 -12.82 10.63
C ALA A 87 5.44 -11.32 10.55
N TRP A 88 4.69 -10.81 11.53
CA TRP A 88 4.41 -9.38 11.65
C TRP A 88 5.69 -8.55 11.78
N SER A 89 6.65 -9.00 12.59
CA SER A 89 7.91 -8.30 12.83
C SER A 89 8.73 -8.11 11.56
N ILE A 90 8.71 -9.08 10.64
CA ILE A 90 9.36 -8.95 9.33
C ILE A 90 8.73 -7.79 8.55
N ILE A 91 7.41 -7.74 8.48
CA ILE A 91 6.68 -6.71 7.72
C ILE A 91 6.86 -5.33 8.37
N ASP A 92 6.74 -5.24 9.70
CA ASP A 92 6.90 -3.98 10.44
C ASP A 92 8.32 -3.41 10.28
N ASN A 93 9.36 -4.26 10.36
CA ASN A 93 10.74 -3.85 10.10
C ASN A 93 10.95 -3.43 8.65
N ALA A 94 10.35 -4.14 7.68
CA ALA A 94 10.43 -3.75 6.28
C ALA A 94 9.84 -2.35 6.03
N ILE A 95 8.75 -2.01 6.73
CA ILE A 95 8.08 -0.69 6.61
C ILE A 95 8.88 0.42 7.30
N ARG A 96 9.38 0.17 8.51
CA ARG A 96 9.94 1.22 9.38
C ARG A 96 11.44 1.41 9.28
N GLU A 97 12.17 0.36 8.92
CA GLU A 97 13.63 0.31 9.05
C GLU A 97 14.35 0.11 7.70
N THR A 98 13.74 0.54 6.60
CA THR A 98 14.36 0.47 5.28
C THR A 98 14.32 1.82 4.54
N PRO A 99 15.27 2.08 3.61
CA PRO A 99 15.25 3.27 2.78
C PRO A 99 13.99 3.36 1.92
N THR A 100 13.50 4.59 1.69
CA THR A 100 12.26 4.83 0.91
C THR A 100 12.34 4.39 -0.55
N ASP A 101 13.54 4.22 -1.11
CA ASP A 101 13.76 3.76 -2.47
C ASP A 101 14.01 2.24 -2.58
N LEU A 102 14.00 1.51 -1.45
CA LEU A 102 14.01 0.05 -1.44
C LEU A 102 12.60 -0.48 -1.66
N ARG A 103 12.39 -1.27 -2.73
CA ARG A 103 11.11 -1.92 -2.99
C ARG A 103 11.13 -3.35 -2.49
N ILE A 104 10.08 -3.71 -1.77
CA ILE A 104 10.01 -5.01 -1.08
C ILE A 104 8.71 -5.69 -1.50
N TYR A 105 8.84 -6.86 -2.11
CA TYR A 105 7.74 -7.69 -2.57
C TYR A 105 7.62 -8.92 -1.69
N PHE A 106 6.41 -9.19 -1.20
CA PHE A 106 6.08 -10.42 -0.49
C PHE A 106 5.19 -11.26 -1.40
N LEU A 107 5.69 -12.41 -1.82
CA LEU A 107 4.90 -13.40 -2.55
C LEU A 107 4.38 -14.40 -1.53
N SER A 108 3.07 -14.60 -1.51
CA SER A 108 2.44 -15.48 -0.54
C SER A 108 1.22 -16.16 -1.15
N HIS A 109 0.95 -17.39 -0.71
CA HIS A 109 -0.30 -18.05 -1.03
C HIS A 109 -1.48 -17.34 -0.36
N THR A 110 -2.64 -17.47 -0.99
CA THR A 110 -3.91 -17.06 -0.41
C THR A 110 -4.65 -18.26 0.20
N GLU A 111 -5.62 -17.97 1.05
CA GLU A 111 -6.61 -18.91 1.55
C GLU A 111 -8.00 -18.29 1.50
N GLU A 112 -9.03 -19.14 1.50
CA GLU A 112 -10.42 -18.71 1.59
C GLU A 112 -10.91 -18.87 3.04
N THR A 113 -11.51 -17.81 3.57
CA THR A 113 -12.15 -17.83 4.88
C THR A 113 -13.45 -18.60 4.85
N ALA A 114 -13.97 -18.99 6.03
CA ALA A 114 -15.29 -19.61 6.16
C ALA A 114 -16.45 -18.75 5.60
N LEU A 115 -16.24 -17.44 5.40
CA LEU A 115 -17.21 -16.51 4.83
C LEU A 115 -17.00 -16.28 3.32
N GLY A 116 -16.14 -17.07 2.66
CA GLY A 116 -15.86 -16.98 1.23
C GLY A 116 -14.96 -15.80 0.83
N LYS A 117 -14.38 -15.07 1.79
CA LYS A 117 -13.40 -14.02 1.49
C LYS A 117 -12.01 -14.61 1.26
N THR A 118 -11.33 -14.16 0.21
CA THR A 118 -9.93 -14.51 -0.07
C THR A 118 -8.99 -13.57 0.67
N LYS A 119 -7.98 -14.11 1.34
CA LYS A 119 -6.93 -13.35 2.06
C LYS A 119 -5.58 -14.07 1.96
N ILE A 120 -4.50 -13.42 2.39
CA ILE A 120 -3.19 -14.05 2.55
C ILE A 120 -3.26 -15.24 3.51
N LYS A 121 -2.59 -16.34 3.19
CA LYS A 121 -2.54 -17.53 4.04
C LYS A 121 -1.69 -17.28 5.29
N THR A 122 -2.30 -17.44 6.46
CA THR A 122 -1.64 -17.30 7.77
C THR A 122 -1.72 -18.61 8.57
N ILE A 123 -1.02 -18.66 9.71
CA ILE A 123 -1.11 -19.78 10.67
C ILE A 123 -1.67 -19.27 11.99
N GLY A 124 -2.71 -19.94 12.48
CA GLY A 124 -3.43 -19.55 13.69
C GLY A 124 -4.40 -18.39 13.47
N LYS A 125 -5.20 -18.08 14.49
CA LYS A 125 -6.26 -17.05 14.40
C LYS A 125 -5.81 -15.66 14.86
N MET A 126 -4.72 -15.57 15.62
CA MET A 126 -4.32 -14.32 16.30
C MET A 126 -4.03 -13.20 15.30
N LEU A 127 -3.22 -13.48 14.26
CA LEU A 127 -2.95 -12.50 13.21
C LEU A 127 -4.25 -11.99 12.59
N ASP A 128 -5.12 -12.91 12.18
CA ASP A 128 -6.38 -12.57 11.50
C ASP A 128 -7.34 -11.75 12.35
N GLU A 129 -7.38 -12.04 13.66
CA GLU A 129 -8.26 -11.35 14.60
C GLU A 129 -7.78 -9.94 14.93
N LYS A 130 -6.47 -9.68 14.86
CA LYS A 130 -5.86 -8.42 15.32
C LYS A 130 -5.39 -7.53 14.19
N ILE A 131 -5.01 -8.10 13.07
CA ILE A 131 -4.41 -7.37 11.96
C ILE A 131 -4.74 -7.97 10.60
N THR A 132 -5.27 -7.15 9.71
CA THR A 132 -5.33 -7.49 8.29
C THR A 132 -3.96 -7.19 7.68
N LEU A 133 -3.13 -8.22 7.47
CA LEU A 133 -1.75 -8.06 6.99
C LEU A 133 -1.68 -7.28 5.68
N GLU A 134 -2.58 -7.54 4.74
CA GLU A 134 -2.68 -6.84 3.45
C GLU A 134 -2.92 -5.33 3.63
N GLY A 135 -3.50 -4.92 4.76
CA GLY A 135 -3.65 -3.53 5.17
C GLY A 135 -2.32 -2.78 5.29
N LEU A 136 -1.22 -3.47 5.60
CA LEU A 136 0.11 -2.90 5.79
C LEU A 136 0.87 -2.60 4.48
N PHE A 137 0.37 -3.09 3.34
CA PHE A 137 1.04 -2.94 2.05
C PHE A 137 0.56 -1.69 1.29
N THR A 138 1.34 -1.21 0.32
CA THR A 138 0.88 -0.14 -0.59
C THR A 138 0.12 -0.69 -1.79
N LEU A 139 0.50 -1.90 -2.24
CA LEU A 139 -0.08 -2.62 -3.36
C LEU A 139 -0.33 -4.07 -2.96
N VAL A 140 -1.50 -4.60 -3.32
CA VAL A 140 -1.84 -6.02 -3.17
C VAL A 140 -2.47 -6.47 -4.48
N LEU A 141 -1.82 -7.43 -5.14
CA LEU A 141 -2.32 -8.09 -6.34
C LEU A 141 -2.57 -9.56 -6.02
N ARG A 142 -3.50 -10.19 -6.75
CA ARG A 142 -3.82 -11.61 -6.56
C ARG A 142 -3.73 -12.34 -7.88
N THR A 143 -3.12 -13.52 -7.87
CA THR A 143 -3.16 -14.40 -9.04
C THR A 143 -4.55 -15.03 -9.18
N VAL A 144 -5.13 -14.95 -10.37
CA VAL A 144 -6.31 -15.71 -10.80
C VAL A 144 -5.95 -16.59 -11.98
N VAL A 145 -6.64 -17.72 -12.11
CA VAL A 145 -6.46 -18.65 -13.24
C VAL A 145 -7.72 -18.61 -14.09
N GLN A 146 -7.56 -18.20 -15.35
CA GLN A 146 -8.63 -18.15 -16.32
C GLN A 146 -8.15 -18.77 -17.63
N ASP A 147 -8.90 -19.75 -18.13
CA ASP A 147 -8.59 -20.48 -19.37
C ASP A 147 -7.16 -21.04 -19.41
N GLY A 148 -6.68 -21.53 -18.25
CA GLY A 148 -5.33 -22.08 -18.09
C GLY A 148 -4.21 -21.03 -18.03
N THR A 149 -4.55 -19.74 -18.10
CA THR A 149 -3.61 -18.63 -18.00
C THR A 149 -3.66 -18.02 -16.60
N TYR A 150 -2.48 -17.68 -16.07
CA TYR A 150 -2.35 -17.04 -14.76
C TYR A 150 -2.27 -15.51 -14.95
N TRP A 151 -3.20 -14.79 -14.35
CA TRP A 151 -3.29 -13.32 -14.40
C TRP A 151 -3.13 -12.73 -13.02
N PHE A 152 -2.68 -11.48 -12.90
CA PHE A 152 -2.87 -10.69 -11.69
C PHE A 152 -4.14 -9.84 -11.80
N THR A 153 -5.01 -9.90 -10.80
CA THR A 153 -6.09 -8.93 -10.65
C THR A 153 -5.60 -7.68 -9.94
N THR A 154 -6.01 -6.51 -10.45
CA THR A 154 -5.51 -5.20 -10.01
C THR A 154 -6.50 -4.44 -9.14
N GLN A 155 -7.78 -4.83 -9.15
CA GLN A 155 -8.86 -4.15 -8.43
C GLN A 155 -9.58 -5.13 -7.50
N ASN A 156 -10.10 -4.62 -6.40
CA ASN A 156 -10.83 -5.41 -5.40
C ASN A 156 -12.13 -5.98 -6.00
N SER A 157 -12.41 -7.26 -5.76
CA SER A 157 -13.64 -7.92 -6.23
C SER A 157 -14.83 -7.80 -5.27
N GLY A 158 -14.65 -7.15 -4.12
CA GLY A 158 -15.58 -7.12 -2.99
C GLY A 158 -15.42 -8.33 -2.05
N ALA A 159 -14.74 -9.39 -2.49
CA ALA A 159 -14.52 -10.63 -1.75
C ALA A 159 -13.03 -10.94 -1.51
N ASP A 160 -12.11 -10.07 -1.92
CA ASP A 160 -10.66 -10.22 -1.72
C ASP A 160 -10.03 -8.97 -1.10
N THR A 161 -8.70 -9.03 -0.90
CA THR A 161 -7.90 -7.94 -0.34
C THR A 161 -7.09 -7.19 -1.40
N VAL A 162 -7.38 -7.40 -2.70
CA VAL A 162 -6.69 -6.74 -3.81
C VAL A 162 -6.84 -5.23 -3.66
N LYS A 163 -5.74 -4.51 -3.81
CA LYS A 163 -5.72 -3.05 -3.76
C LYS A 163 -4.59 -2.50 -4.61
N SER A 164 -4.92 -1.59 -5.51
CA SER A 164 -3.96 -0.77 -6.23
C SER A 164 -4.46 0.67 -6.32
N PRO A 165 -3.56 1.67 -6.43
CA PRO A 165 -3.97 3.04 -6.68
C PRO A 165 -4.83 3.16 -7.95
N ILE A 166 -5.85 4.01 -7.88
CA ILE A 166 -6.72 4.28 -9.03
C ILE A 166 -5.89 4.73 -10.24
N ASN A 167 -6.19 4.17 -11.41
CA ASN A 167 -5.47 4.42 -12.67
C ASN A 167 -3.99 4.00 -12.66
N MET A 168 -3.54 3.15 -11.72
CA MET A 168 -2.19 2.56 -11.80
C MET A 168 -2.08 1.54 -12.94
N PHE A 169 -3.15 0.76 -13.17
CA PHE A 169 -3.24 -0.24 -14.23
C PHE A 169 -4.47 0.02 -15.09
N ASP A 170 -4.33 -0.17 -16.41
CA ASP A 170 -5.38 0.14 -17.39
C ASP A 170 -6.49 -0.94 -17.46
N SER A 171 -6.22 -2.14 -16.94
CA SER A 171 -7.10 -3.30 -16.99
C SER A 171 -7.30 -3.95 -15.62
N HIS A 172 -8.43 -4.65 -15.45
CA HIS A 172 -8.73 -5.42 -14.24
C HIS A 172 -7.76 -6.59 -14.05
N GLU A 173 -7.32 -7.17 -15.16
CA GLU A 173 -6.35 -8.27 -15.21
C GLU A 173 -5.13 -7.85 -16.01
N ILE A 174 -3.95 -8.16 -15.50
CA ILE A 174 -2.66 -7.93 -16.15
C ILE A 174 -1.85 -9.23 -16.13
N ASP A 175 -0.85 -9.32 -17.01
CA ASP A 175 0.09 -10.44 -17.02
C ASP A 175 0.65 -10.70 -15.62
N ASN A 176 0.76 -11.98 -15.24
CA ASN A 176 1.40 -12.41 -14.01
C ASN A 176 2.93 -12.25 -14.10
N ASP A 177 3.38 -11.00 -14.20
CA ASP A 177 4.77 -10.59 -14.37
C ASP A 177 5.12 -9.50 -13.35
N LEU A 178 5.92 -9.89 -12.36
CA LEU A 178 6.37 -8.99 -11.30
C LEU A 178 7.29 -7.87 -11.84
N ALA A 179 8.03 -8.09 -12.92
CA ALA A 179 8.88 -7.04 -13.51
C ALA A 179 8.03 -5.93 -14.15
N LYS A 180 6.89 -6.29 -14.78
CA LYS A 180 5.91 -5.33 -15.30
C LYS A 180 5.26 -4.53 -14.18
N VAL A 181 4.92 -5.20 -13.08
CA VAL A 181 4.41 -4.54 -11.85
C VAL A 181 5.46 -3.60 -11.26
N ASP A 182 6.72 -4.02 -11.13
CA ASP A 182 7.83 -3.16 -10.66
C ASP A 182 7.99 -1.91 -11.52
N ALA A 183 8.01 -2.07 -12.85
CA ALA A 183 8.13 -0.96 -13.79
C ALA A 183 6.97 0.04 -13.67
N THR A 184 5.75 -0.45 -13.41
CA THR A 184 4.55 0.38 -13.26
C THR A 184 4.50 1.10 -11.92
N THR A 185 5.00 0.44 -10.86
CA THR A 185 4.97 0.93 -9.46
C THR A 185 6.12 1.86 -9.14
N ARG A 186 7.22 1.83 -9.89
CA ARG A 186 8.23 2.91 -9.86
C ARG A 186 7.47 4.20 -10.07
N THR A 187 7.46 5.05 -9.04
CA THR A 187 6.88 6.39 -9.10
C THR A 187 7.32 7.01 -10.41
N LYS A 188 6.38 7.26 -11.33
CA LYS A 188 6.62 8.19 -12.43
C LYS A 188 7.10 9.45 -11.73
N THR A 189 8.38 9.77 -11.84
CA THR A 189 8.93 11.03 -11.37
C THR A 189 8.07 12.13 -11.98
N GLY A 190 7.32 12.86 -11.16
CA GLY A 190 6.36 13.82 -11.67
C GLY A 190 5.18 14.10 -10.75
N TYR A 191 4.37 15.05 -11.19
CA TYR A 191 3.18 15.48 -10.48
C TYR A 191 2.03 14.48 -10.64
N SER A 192 1.26 14.26 -9.57
CA SER A 192 0.08 13.39 -9.58
C SER A 192 -0.91 13.79 -10.67
N ALA A 193 -1.69 12.82 -11.17
CA ALA A 193 -2.72 13.09 -12.18
C ALA A 193 -3.71 14.17 -11.71
N ASN A 194 -4.06 14.20 -10.42
CA ASN A 194 -4.93 15.23 -9.85
C ASN A 194 -4.31 16.63 -9.94
N ARG A 195 -3.01 16.77 -9.66
CA ARG A 195 -2.32 18.07 -9.84
C ARG A 195 -2.31 18.50 -11.30
N GLN A 196 -2.09 17.56 -12.23
CA GLN A 196 -2.08 17.89 -13.66
C GLN A 196 -3.46 18.34 -14.15
N LYS A 197 -4.54 17.65 -13.72
CA LYS A 197 -5.93 18.03 -14.01
C LYS A 197 -6.25 19.43 -13.47
N TYR A 198 -5.94 19.69 -12.21
CA TYR A 198 -6.17 21.00 -11.60
C TYR A 198 -5.34 22.12 -12.27
N LEU A 199 -4.09 21.83 -12.64
CA LEU A 199 -3.27 22.77 -13.41
C LEU A 199 -3.90 23.10 -14.77
N ALA A 200 -4.38 22.10 -15.50
CA ALA A 200 -5.05 22.30 -16.79
C ALA A 200 -6.33 23.13 -16.63
N GLU A 201 -7.13 22.86 -15.60
CA GLU A 201 -8.33 23.64 -15.26
C GLU A 201 -7.99 25.12 -15.04
N LEU A 202 -6.98 25.43 -14.21
CA LEU A 202 -6.55 26.81 -13.97
C LEU A 202 -5.99 27.49 -15.22
N ILE A 203 -5.30 26.75 -16.10
CA ILE A 203 -4.81 27.28 -17.38
C ILE A 203 -5.99 27.64 -18.28
N CYS A 204 -6.95 26.74 -18.44
CA CYS A 204 -8.16 26.99 -19.23
C CYS A 204 -8.91 28.20 -18.68
N GLN A 205 -9.18 28.26 -17.38
CA GLN A 205 -9.85 29.39 -16.74
C GLN A 205 -9.16 30.73 -17.02
N ARG A 206 -7.82 30.77 -16.98
CA ARG A 206 -7.05 31.99 -17.26
C ARG A 206 -7.07 32.39 -18.73
N LEU A 207 -7.06 31.41 -19.64
CA LEU A 207 -7.06 31.67 -21.08
C LEU A 207 -8.45 32.08 -21.60
N THR A 208 -9.51 31.46 -21.06
CA THR A 208 -10.89 31.70 -21.50
C THR A 208 -11.58 32.79 -20.70
N GLY A 209 -11.11 33.08 -19.49
CA GLY A 209 -11.82 33.93 -18.53
C GLY A 209 -13.10 33.28 -17.97
N GLN A 210 -13.34 32.00 -18.26
CA GLN A 210 -14.55 31.26 -17.88
C GLN A 210 -14.21 30.08 -16.98
N ARG A 211 -15.04 29.85 -15.96
CA ARG A 211 -14.95 28.67 -15.10
C ARG A 211 -15.89 27.60 -15.64
N GLU A 212 -15.38 26.39 -15.79
CA GLU A 212 -16.18 25.21 -16.15
C GLU A 212 -17.14 24.83 -15.01
N ASP A 213 -18.35 24.42 -15.37
CA ASP A 213 -19.33 23.92 -14.41
C ASP A 213 -18.89 22.57 -13.86
N LEU A 214 -18.69 22.51 -12.54
CA LEU A 214 -18.35 21.26 -11.86
C LEU A 214 -19.62 20.46 -11.56
N PHE A 215 -19.50 19.13 -11.60
CA PHE A 215 -20.59 18.25 -11.20
C PHE A 215 -20.89 18.43 -9.70
N ILE A 216 -22.14 18.77 -9.37
CA ILE A 216 -22.60 18.97 -7.99
C ILE A 216 -23.44 17.77 -7.57
N THR A 217 -23.00 17.06 -6.52
CA THR A 217 -23.74 15.93 -5.94
C THR A 217 -24.89 16.39 -5.04
N ALA A 218 -25.81 15.48 -4.70
CA ALA A 218 -26.87 15.76 -3.73
C ALA A 218 -26.31 16.17 -2.35
N ASP A 219 -25.22 15.53 -1.91
CA ASP A 219 -24.56 15.86 -0.64
C ASP A 219 -23.95 17.26 -0.64
N MET A 220 -23.37 17.70 -1.76
CA MET A 220 -22.82 19.06 -1.89
C MET A 220 -23.93 20.12 -1.80
N ARG A 221 -25.07 19.90 -2.48
CA ARG A 221 -26.22 20.82 -2.40
C ARG A 221 -26.76 20.91 -0.97
N ARG A 222 -26.95 19.75 -0.34
CA ARG A 222 -27.41 19.68 1.05
C ARG A 222 -26.42 20.36 2.01
N GLY A 223 -25.11 20.24 1.75
CA GLY A 223 -24.08 20.94 2.52
C GLY A 223 -24.27 22.46 2.49
N THR A 224 -24.40 23.04 1.29
CA THR A 224 -24.67 24.48 1.11
C THR A 224 -25.97 24.93 1.77
N GLU A 225 -27.04 24.14 1.65
CA GLU A 225 -28.34 24.47 2.28
C GLU A 225 -28.26 24.48 3.83
N LEU A 226 -27.40 23.65 4.41
CA LEU A 226 -27.27 23.49 5.87
C LEU A 226 -26.19 24.37 6.50
N GLU A 227 -25.38 25.05 5.69
CA GLU A 227 -24.22 25.82 6.15
C GLU A 227 -24.60 26.89 7.18
N ALA A 228 -25.66 27.67 6.90
CA ALA A 228 -26.16 28.70 7.82
C ALA A 228 -26.62 28.12 9.16
N VAL A 229 -27.26 26.95 9.14
CA VAL A 229 -27.70 26.26 10.36
C VAL A 229 -26.50 25.74 11.14
N ALA A 230 -25.50 25.18 10.46
CA ALA A 230 -24.27 24.71 11.08
C ALA A 230 -23.51 25.85 11.80
N SER A 231 -23.41 27.01 11.16
CA SER A 231 -22.79 28.21 11.74
C SER A 231 -23.53 28.70 13.00
N GLN A 232 -24.86 28.76 12.96
CA GLN A 232 -25.66 29.15 14.13
C GLN A 232 -25.51 28.18 15.31
N VAL A 233 -25.49 26.87 15.02
CA VAL A 233 -25.26 25.84 16.04
C VAL A 233 -23.87 25.97 16.66
N TYR A 234 -22.85 26.28 15.84
CA TYR A 234 -21.49 26.53 16.33
C TYR A 234 -21.45 27.73 17.28
N VAL A 235 -22.01 28.88 16.89
CA VAL A 235 -22.09 30.08 17.76
C VAL A 235 -22.84 29.79 19.06
N PHE A 236 -23.95 29.06 18.98
CA PHE A 236 -24.75 28.70 20.15
C PHE A 236 -23.97 27.81 21.14
N ASN A 237 -23.21 26.83 20.63
CA ASN A 237 -22.48 25.88 21.47
C ASN A 237 -21.23 26.48 22.13
N GLU A 238 -20.54 27.40 21.44
CA GLU A 238 -19.27 27.94 21.91
C GLU A 238 -19.43 29.16 22.83
N PHE A 239 -20.66 29.68 23.04
CA PHE A 239 -21.14 30.74 23.97
C PHE A 239 -20.39 32.09 24.06
N THR A 240 -19.15 32.18 23.57
CA THR A 240 -18.29 33.37 23.56
C THR A 240 -17.78 33.69 22.16
N SER A 241 -18.18 32.90 21.15
CA SER A 241 -17.71 33.04 19.78
C SER A 241 -18.69 33.81 18.90
N ASN A 242 -18.23 34.86 18.22
CA ASN A 242 -18.96 35.48 17.11
C ASN A 242 -18.33 35.02 15.79
N VAL A 243 -19.16 34.71 14.80
CA VAL A 243 -18.71 34.31 13.45
C VAL A 243 -19.10 35.39 12.46
N THR A 244 -18.11 36.00 11.81
CA THR A 244 -18.28 36.99 10.75
C THR A 244 -18.10 36.32 9.39
N GLU A 245 -19.12 36.38 8.54
CA GLU A 245 -19.02 35.87 7.16
C GLU A 245 -18.08 36.75 6.34
N VAL A 246 -17.23 36.10 5.54
CA VAL A 246 -16.26 36.78 4.68
C VAL A 246 -16.22 36.14 3.29
N GLY A 247 -15.83 36.95 2.30
CA GLY A 247 -15.62 36.46 0.94
C GLY A 247 -14.25 35.80 0.76
N LEU A 248 -13.79 35.79 -0.49
CA LEU A 248 -12.46 35.30 -0.84
C LEU A 248 -11.35 36.22 -0.30
N ILE A 249 -10.41 35.66 0.45
CA ILE A 249 -9.25 36.34 1.03
C ILE A 249 -7.99 35.92 0.26
N ASP A 250 -7.33 36.88 -0.38
CA ASP A 250 -6.05 36.67 -1.06
C ASP A 250 -4.89 36.42 -0.07
N HIS A 251 -3.97 35.53 -0.45
CA HIS A 251 -2.77 35.27 0.32
C HIS A 251 -1.81 36.46 0.26
N LEU A 252 -1.42 36.98 1.43
CA LEU A 252 -0.62 38.21 1.60
C LEU A 252 0.65 38.33 0.72
N ARG A 253 1.26 37.21 0.37
CA ARG A 253 2.53 37.16 -0.37
C ARG A 253 2.48 36.41 -1.70
N ILE A 254 1.43 35.62 -1.95
CA ILE A 254 1.39 34.69 -3.10
C ILE A 254 0.27 35.15 -4.01
N LYS A 255 0.62 35.80 -5.11
CA LYS A 255 -0.35 36.34 -6.07
C LYS A 255 -1.15 35.21 -6.72
N GLY A 256 -2.47 35.37 -6.78
CA GLY A 256 -3.37 34.40 -7.41
C GLY A 256 -3.60 33.13 -6.59
N PHE A 257 -3.37 33.20 -5.28
CA PHE A 257 -3.69 32.16 -4.32
C PHE A 257 -4.52 32.75 -3.19
N ALA A 258 -5.66 32.14 -2.87
CA ALA A 258 -6.66 32.69 -1.97
C ALA A 258 -7.44 31.58 -1.27
N ALA A 259 -8.13 31.93 -0.18
CA ALA A 259 -9.03 31.04 0.55
C ALA A 259 -10.36 31.76 0.83
N SER A 260 -11.47 31.02 0.82
CA SER A 260 -12.78 31.52 1.23
C SER A 260 -13.20 30.71 2.44
N PRO A 261 -12.85 31.14 3.66
CA PRO A 261 -13.29 30.43 4.86
C PRO A 261 -14.79 30.64 5.07
N ASP A 262 -15.45 29.66 5.71
CA ASP A 262 -16.88 29.71 6.00
C ASP A 262 -17.24 30.85 7.00
N GLY A 263 -16.26 31.32 7.79
CA GLY A 263 -16.37 32.50 8.63
C GLY A 263 -15.13 32.75 9.48
N LEU A 264 -14.94 34.00 9.91
CA LEU A 264 -13.90 34.39 10.87
C LEU A 264 -14.48 34.39 12.28
N VAL A 265 -13.78 33.77 13.22
CA VAL A 265 -14.25 33.61 14.60
C VAL A 265 -13.55 34.62 15.49
N ASN A 266 -14.32 35.46 16.17
CA ASN A 266 -13.85 36.47 17.13
C ASN A 266 -12.91 37.53 16.53
N ASP A 267 -13.07 37.81 15.25
CA ASP A 267 -12.33 38.85 14.51
C ASP A 267 -13.14 40.17 14.45
#